data_AF-A0A925FNK8-F1
#
_entry.id   AF-A0A925FNK8-F1
#
_cell.length_a   1.000
_cell.length_b   1.000
_cell.length_c   1.000
_cell.angle_alpha   90.00
_cell.angle_beta   90.00
_cell.angle_gamma   90.00
#
_symmetry.space_group_name_H-M   'P 1'
#
loop_
_entity.id
_entity.type
_entity.pdbx_description
1 polymer ?
#
loop_
_entity_poly.entity_id
_entity_poly.type
_entity_poly.pdbx_seq_one_letter_code
_entity_poly.pdbx_strand_id
1 'polypeptide(L)' 'MNNEDNGEKENLKGRISGFGQKIIGEIETFGGILTGDPLTQAEGEFNVEVGDVREDIEEDLEKTEKDN' A
#
# COMPACT_ATOMS: atom_id res chain seq x y z
N MET A 1 -0.22 -30.06 -17.44
CA MET A 1 -0.43 -28.62 -17.65
C MET A 1 -1.01 -28.08 -16.36
N ASN A 2 -0.19 -27.49 -15.49
CA ASN A 2 -0.65 -26.84 -14.25
C ASN A 2 0.05 -25.48 -14.16
N ASN A 3 -0.59 -24.42 -14.65
CA ASN A 3 -0.14 -23.04 -14.54
C ASN A 3 -1.39 -22.15 -14.49
N GLU A 4 -2.07 -22.06 -13.35
CA GLU A 4 -3.24 -21.17 -13.22
C GLU A 4 -3.51 -20.65 -11.78
N ASP A 5 -2.65 -20.90 -10.79
CA ASP A 5 -2.93 -20.54 -9.37
C ASP A 5 -1.88 -19.59 -8.72
N ASN A 6 -1.05 -18.92 -9.53
CA ASN A 6 0.01 -18.03 -9.01
C ASN A 6 -0.29 -16.53 -9.14
N GLY A 7 -1.21 -16.10 -10.02
CA GLY A 7 -1.51 -14.66 -10.24
C GLY A 7 -2.40 -14.03 -9.15
N GLU A 8 -3.42 -14.75 -8.68
CA GLU A 8 -4.38 -14.21 -7.69
C GLU A 8 -3.74 -13.98 -6.30
N LYS A 9 -2.79 -14.83 -5.90
CA LYS A 9 -2.11 -14.74 -4.60
C LYS A 9 -1.10 -13.59 -4.53
N GLU A 10 -0.50 -13.20 -5.65
CA GLU A 10 0.39 -12.04 -5.70
C GLU A 10 -0.39 -10.73 -5.59
N ASN A 11 -1.52 -10.59 -6.31
CA ASN A 11 -2.39 -9.41 -6.22
C ASN A 11 -3.00 -9.21 -4.82
N LEU A 12 -3.45 -10.29 -4.16
CA LEU A 12 -3.94 -10.21 -2.78
C LEU A 12 -2.85 -9.80 -1.78
N LYS A 13 -1.61 -10.30 -1.96
CA LYS A 13 -0.47 -9.88 -1.12
C LYS A 13 -0.06 -8.43 -1.39
N GLY A 14 -0.13 -7.99 -2.64
CA GLY A 14 0.09 -6.60 -3.06
C GLY A 14 -0.87 -5.65 -2.33
N ARG A 15 -2.17 -5.88 -2.46
CA ARG A 15 -3.23 -5.07 -1.82
C ARG A 15 -3.10 -4.98 -0.31
N ILE A 16 -2.81 -6.12 0.32
CA ILE A 16 -2.58 -6.16 1.78
C ILE A 16 -1.32 -5.38 2.14
N SER A 17 -0.30 -5.34 1.27
CA SER A 17 0.92 -4.56 1.50
C SER A 17 0.68 -3.06 1.41
N GLY A 18 -0.07 -2.58 0.41
CA GLY A 18 -0.38 -1.15 0.23
C GLY A 18 -1.25 -0.60 1.36
N PHE A 19 -2.35 -1.30 1.65
CA PHE A 19 -3.25 -0.93 2.75
C PHE A 19 -2.57 -0.98 4.12
N GLY A 20 -1.70 -1.97 4.35
CA GLY A 20 -0.91 -2.08 5.58
C GLY A 20 0.07 -0.92 5.77
N GLN A 21 0.71 -0.46 4.68
CA GLN A 21 1.60 0.70 4.73
C GLN A 21 0.85 1.99 5.06
N LYS A 22 -0.35 2.20 4.51
CA LYS A 22 -1.20 3.35 4.87
C LYS A 22 -1.52 3.38 6.36
N ILE A 23 -1.95 2.25 6.93
CA ILE A 23 -2.31 2.18 8.36
C ILE A 23 -1.10 2.49 9.25
N ILE A 24 0.07 1.92 8.94
CA ILE A 24 1.30 2.20 9.70
C ILE A 24 1.65 3.69 9.59
N GLY A 25 1.55 4.23 8.38
CA GLY A 25 1.84 5.63 8.13
C GLY A 25 0.94 6.59 8.92
N GLU A 26 -0.37 6.36 8.94
CA GLU A 26 -1.31 7.19 9.71
C GLU A 26 -1.03 7.16 11.22
N ILE A 27 -0.64 5.99 11.76
CA ILE A 27 -0.26 5.84 13.16
C ILE A 27 1.00 6.65 13.47
N GLU A 28 2.00 6.62 12.59
CA GLU A 28 3.27 7.36 12.74
C GLU A 28 3.07 8.86 12.55
N THR A 29 2.27 9.30 11.58
CA THR A 29 1.92 10.71 11.40
C THR A 29 1.25 11.26 12.64
N PHE A 30 0.22 10.57 13.14
CA PHE A 30 -0.49 11.01 14.34
C PHE A 30 0.38 10.92 15.59
N GLY A 31 1.18 9.85 15.72
CA GLY A 31 2.14 9.65 16.81
C GLY A 31 3.17 10.77 16.86
N GLY A 32 3.80 11.09 15.73
CA GLY A 32 4.79 12.17 15.59
C GLY A 32 4.20 13.55 15.91
N ILE A 33 2.97 13.83 15.48
CA ILE A 33 2.27 15.07 15.85
C ILE A 33 2.05 15.14 17.37
N LEU A 34 1.60 14.05 17.98
CA LEU A 34 1.33 14.01 19.42
C LEU A 34 2.59 14.09 20.29
N THR A 35 3.69 13.49 19.85
CA THR A 35 4.98 13.50 20.57
C THR A 35 5.84 14.71 20.23
N GLY A 36 5.50 15.45 19.16
CA GLY A 36 6.33 16.52 18.61
C GLY A 36 7.58 16.00 17.92
N ASP A 37 7.56 14.76 17.43
CA ASP A 37 8.65 14.14 16.66
C ASP A 37 8.44 14.36 15.14
N PRO A 38 9.16 15.32 14.52
CA PRO A 38 9.01 15.60 13.10
C PRO A 38 9.54 14.46 12.21
N LEU A 39 10.42 13.60 12.72
CA LEU A 39 10.92 12.46 11.95
C LEU A 39 9.84 11.39 11.85
N THR A 40 9.23 11.00 12.98
CA THR A 40 8.12 10.04 12.99
C THR A 40 6.94 10.54 12.18
N GLN A 41 6.66 11.86 12.25
CA GLN A 41 5.62 12.44 11.40
C GLN A 41 5.92 12.24 9.90
N ALA A 42 7.14 12.57 9.48
CA ALA A 42 7.56 12.46 8.07
C ALA A 42 7.64 11.00 7.59
N GLU A 43 8.06 10.07 8.44
CA GLU A 43 8.01 8.63 8.15
C GLU A 43 6.57 8.17 7.92
N GLY A 44 5.64 8.66 8.75
CA GLY A 44 4.23 8.37 8.59
C GLY A 44 3.66 8.88 7.27
N GLU A 45 3.95 10.14 6.93
CA GLU A 45 3.52 10.75 5.67
C GLU A 45 4.06 9.97 4.46
N PHE A 46 5.33 9.55 4.50
CA PHE A 46 5.93 8.72 3.46
C PHE A 46 5.26 7.35 3.33
N ASN A 47 4.95 6.69 4.45
CA ASN A 47 4.31 5.38 4.44
C ASN A 47 2.88 5.42 3.88
N VAL A 48 2.14 6.49 4.14
CA VAL A 48 0.83 6.75 3.50
C VAL A 48 0.99 6.90 1.99
N GLU A 49 1.91 7.75 1.54
CA GLU A 49 2.12 8.01 0.11
C GLU A 49 2.58 6.76 -0.66
N VAL A 50 3.47 5.94 -0.08
CA VAL A 50 3.86 4.67 -0.70
C VAL A 50 2.67 3.72 -0.81
N GLY A 51 1.80 3.71 0.21
CA GLY A 51 0.56 2.94 0.18
C GLY A 51 -0.39 3.41 -0.91
N ASP A 52 -0.57 4.72 -1.08
CA ASP A 52 -1.39 5.32 -2.15
C ASP A 52 -0.87 4.92 -3.53
N VAL A 53 0.42 5.13 -3.79
CA VAL A 53 1.03 4.82 -5.09
C VAL A 53 0.92 3.33 -5.43
N ARG A 54 1.03 2.44 -4.44
CA ARG A 54 0.84 0.99 -4.68
C ARG A 54 -0.59 0.64 -5.03
N GLU A 55 -1.56 1.23 -4.33
CA GLU A 55 -2.97 1.02 -4.62
C GLU A 55 -3.33 1.51 -6.03
N ASP A 56 -2.83 2.70 -6.42
CA ASP A 56 -3.04 3.24 -7.77
C ASP A 56 -2.49 2.31 -8.87
N ILE A 57 -1.27 1.79 -8.67
CA ILE A 57 -0.64 0.84 -9.61
C ILE A 57 -1.45 -0.46 -9.70
N GLU A 58 -1.93 -0.97 -8.58
CA GLU A 58 -2.74 -2.19 -8.54
C GLU A 58 -4.10 -1.99 -9.20
N GLU A 59 -4.76 -0.85 -8.99
CA GLU A 59 -6.01 -0.52 -9.67
C GLU A 59 -5.83 -0.44 -11.20
N ASP A 60 -4.72 0.14 -11.67
CA ASP A 60 -4.42 0.26 -13.09
C ASP A 60 -4.08 -1.10 -13.73
N LEU A 61 -3.41 -1.99 -12.99
CA LEU A 61 -3.19 -3.37 -13.41
C LEU A 61 -4.51 -4.16 -13.49
N GLU A 62 -5.38 -4.04 -12.48
CA GLU A 62 -6.69 -4.70 -12.48
C GLU A 62 -7.59 -4.24 -13.64
N LYS A 63 -7.52 -2.96 -14.02
CA LYS A 63 -8.23 -2.42 -15.20
C LYS A 63 -7.68 -3.02 -16.50
N THR A 64 -6.36 -3.14 -16.62
CA THR A 64 -5.71 -3.66 -17.82
C THR A 64 -5.97 -5.16 -18.04
N GLU A 65 -6.09 -5.94 -16.96
CA GLU A 65 -6.43 -7.37 -17.03
C GLU A 65 -7.89 -7.64 -17.42
N LYS A 66 -8.83 -6.74 -17.12
CA LYS A 66 -10.27 -6.91 -17.44
C LYS A 66 -10.66 -6.56 -18.88
N ASP A 67 -9.80 -5.82 -19.59
CA ASP A 67 -10.06 -5.35 -20.95
C ASP A 67 -9.45 -6.26 -22.05
N ASN A 68 -8.89 -7.43 -21.69
CA ASN A 68 -8.42 -8.49 -22.61
C ASN A 68 -9.22 -9.79 -22.46
#